data_AF-A0AAD7VUZ6-F1
#
_entry.id   AF-A0AAD7VUZ6-F1
#
_cell.length_a   1.000
_cell.length_b   1.000
_cell.length_c   1.000
_cell.angle_alpha   90.00
_cell.angle_beta   90.00
_cell.angle_gamma   90.00
#
_symmetry.space_group_name_H-M   'P 1'
#
loop_
_entity.id
_entity.type
_entity.pdbx_description
1 polymer ?
#
loop_
_entity_poly.entity_id
_entity_poly.type
_entity_poly.pdbx_seq_one_letter_code
_entity_poly.pdbx_strand_id
1 'polypeptide(L)'
;MNAAKISLQLLTPSFTERTFLFALGILVISASPYDVYLRGRDVPLRTTDEPLQPGKYDIKPTSPMVIDMYMFEHGRILITNEWCITRVLSHTVSGRDEMFRQRVRERDGKCVISGVVNHTRLVDQGDWSSYHAAHIFPLSGEEWFIANGFSRWITNRAGEDDTGINSCQNGLLMLSTLHEKSDNVSFSINPDDSYRIVTFTDDIFNVDRNGERSVRDELLRWHFRQAVLANMRGLGEPIFETDFPSGSDMVGEILSGPEAVKRMEAELFSRLNGLSLA
;
A
#
# COMPACT_ATOMS: atom_id res chain seq x y z
N MET A 1 -3.44 -30.42 13.16
CA MET A 1 -4.12 -29.11 13.23
C MET A 1 -3.31 -28.13 12.40
N ASN A 2 -3.78 -27.78 11.19
CA ASN A 2 -3.19 -26.72 10.39
C ASN A 2 -3.87 -25.40 10.75
N ALA A 3 -3.48 -24.82 11.88
CA ALA A 3 -3.94 -23.50 12.31
C ALA A 3 -2.86 -22.46 11.99
N ALA A 4 -3.23 -21.39 11.29
CA ALA A 4 -2.35 -20.24 11.08
C ALA A 4 -2.47 -19.28 12.27
N LYS A 5 -1.38 -18.56 12.55
CA LYS A 5 -1.28 -17.62 13.67
C LYS A 5 -0.81 -16.28 13.15
N ILE A 6 -1.48 -15.21 13.56
CA ILE A 6 -1.08 -13.82 13.27
C ILE A 6 -0.95 -13.08 14.60
N SER A 7 0.06 -12.24 14.70
CA SER A 7 0.33 -11.42 15.88
C SER A 7 0.27 -9.95 15.47
N LEU A 8 -0.55 -9.17 16.16
CA LEU A 8 -0.66 -7.72 15.95
C LEU A 8 -0.38 -7.03 17.29
N GLN A 9 0.71 -6.26 17.34
CA GLN A 9 1.20 -5.63 18.56
C GLN A 9 0.82 -4.15 18.67
N LEU A 10 0.67 -3.48 17.54
CA LEU A 10 0.27 -2.07 17.43
C LEU A 10 -0.91 -1.99 16.48
N LEU A 11 -2.00 -1.38 16.95
CA LEU A 11 -3.22 -1.19 16.19
C LEU A 11 -3.75 0.19 16.53
N THR A 12 -4.17 0.91 15.49
CA THR A 12 -4.82 2.21 15.64
C THR A 12 -6.32 2.00 15.79
N PRO A 13 -7.07 2.94 16.39
CA PRO A 13 -8.53 2.85 16.44
C PRO A 13 -9.17 2.74 15.05
N SER A 14 -8.46 3.17 14.00
CA SER A 14 -8.92 3.05 12.62
C SER A 14 -8.96 1.61 12.11
N PHE A 15 -8.19 0.69 12.73
CA PHE A 15 -8.08 -0.72 12.33
C PHE A 15 -9.16 -1.56 13.01
N THR A 16 -10.24 -1.87 12.29
CA THR A 16 -11.43 -2.56 12.82
C THR A 16 -11.40 -4.07 12.60
N GLU A 17 -12.31 -4.81 13.24
CA GLU A 17 -12.53 -6.24 12.94
C GLU A 17 -12.88 -6.47 11.46
N ARG A 18 -13.70 -5.62 10.83
CA ARG A 18 -14.00 -5.65 9.40
C ARG A 18 -12.73 -5.53 8.55
N THR A 19 -11.91 -4.51 8.82
CA THR A 19 -10.66 -4.28 8.09
C THR A 19 -9.71 -5.45 8.24
N PHE A 20 -9.59 -6.00 9.46
CA PHE A 20 -8.75 -7.16 9.72
C PHE A 20 -9.19 -8.38 8.94
N LEU A 21 -10.47 -8.74 8.99
CA LEU A 21 -11.01 -9.89 8.26
C LEU A 21 -10.84 -9.74 6.75
N PHE A 22 -11.02 -8.52 6.22
CA PHE A 22 -10.75 -8.23 4.81
C PHE A 22 -9.27 -8.43 4.46
N ALA A 23 -8.34 -7.93 5.30
CA ALA A 23 -6.90 -8.12 5.13
C ALA A 23 -6.49 -9.60 5.19
N LEU A 24 -7.17 -10.42 5.99
CA LEU A 24 -6.95 -11.88 5.98
C LEU A 24 -7.35 -12.53 4.66
N GLY A 25 -8.35 -12.00 3.94
CA GLY A 25 -8.68 -12.43 2.58
C GLY A 25 -7.55 -12.20 1.56
N ILE A 26 -6.62 -11.29 1.86
CA ILE A 26 -5.40 -11.06 1.06
C ILE A 26 -4.30 -12.04 1.47
N LEU A 27 -4.11 -12.27 2.77
CA LEU A 27 -2.99 -13.04 3.33
C LEU A 27 -3.22 -14.55 3.32
N VAL A 28 -4.45 -14.99 3.56
CA VAL A 28 -4.78 -16.38 3.83
C VAL A 28 -5.26 -17.06 2.56
N ILE A 29 -4.55 -18.13 2.18
CA ILE A 29 -4.96 -19.04 1.12
C ILE A 29 -5.64 -20.24 1.77
N SER A 30 -6.94 -20.39 1.55
CA SER A 30 -7.68 -21.58 1.98
C SER A 30 -8.78 -21.93 0.99
N ALA A 31 -8.95 -23.23 0.74
CA ALA A 31 -10.03 -23.77 -0.07
C ALA A 31 -11.34 -23.93 0.73
N SER A 32 -11.33 -23.67 2.04
CA SER A 32 -12.48 -23.84 2.91
C SER A 32 -12.69 -22.60 3.79
N PRO A 33 -13.94 -22.31 4.21
CA PRO A 33 -14.21 -21.23 5.15
C PRO A 33 -13.44 -21.41 6.46
N TYR A 34 -13.01 -20.31 7.05
CA TYR A 34 -12.30 -20.28 8.32
C TYR A 34 -12.90 -19.23 9.25
N ASP A 35 -12.74 -19.47 10.55
CA ASP A 35 -13.06 -18.53 11.61
C ASP A 35 -11.77 -18.01 12.25
N VAL A 36 -11.84 -16.78 12.77
CA VAL A 36 -10.71 -16.08 13.38
C VAL A 36 -11.06 -15.80 14.84
N TYR A 37 -10.15 -16.11 15.75
CA TYR A 37 -10.35 -15.97 17.19
C TYR A 37 -9.23 -15.13 17.80
N LEU A 38 -9.56 -14.17 18.66
CA LEU A 38 -8.57 -13.63 19.58
C LEU A 38 -8.17 -14.75 20.54
N ARG A 39 -6.87 -15.03 20.67
CA ARG A 39 -6.40 -16.13 21.51
C ARG A 39 -6.85 -15.95 22.95
N GLY A 40 -7.46 -16.99 23.49
CA GLY A 40 -8.08 -16.97 24.83
C GLY A 40 -9.56 -16.58 24.82
N ARG A 41 -10.14 -16.27 23.65
CA ARG A 41 -11.59 -16.15 23.46
C ARG A 41 -12.13 -17.31 22.63
N ASP A 42 -13.33 -17.75 23.00
CA ASP A 42 -14.05 -18.83 22.31
C ASP A 42 -15.12 -18.31 21.34
N VAL A 43 -15.19 -16.99 21.13
CA VAL A 43 -16.10 -16.35 20.19
C VAL A 43 -15.30 -15.91 18.96
N PRO A 44 -15.70 -16.30 17.74
CA PRO A 44 -15.04 -15.84 16.53
C PRO A 44 -15.32 -14.36 16.28
N LEU A 45 -14.36 -13.67 15.67
CA LEU A 45 -14.52 -12.30 15.21
C LEU A 45 -15.65 -12.22 14.19
N ARG A 46 -16.32 -11.06 14.17
CA ARG A 46 -17.39 -10.76 13.21
C ARG A 46 -17.00 -9.54 12.39
N THR A 47 -17.65 -9.36 11.26
CA THR A 47 -17.44 -8.17 10.43
C THR A 47 -18.15 -6.98 11.08
N THR A 48 -17.46 -6.33 12.00
CA THR A 48 -17.94 -5.15 12.75
C THR A 48 -16.98 -3.98 12.58
N ASP A 49 -17.48 -2.78 12.85
CA ASP A 49 -16.66 -1.55 12.85
C ASP A 49 -16.03 -1.27 14.21
N GLU A 50 -16.05 -2.26 15.12
CA GLU A 50 -15.39 -2.18 16.40
C GLU A 50 -13.86 -2.21 16.22
N PRO A 51 -13.10 -1.40 16.99
CA PRO A 51 -11.64 -1.45 16.98
C PRO A 51 -11.11 -2.86 17.28
N LEU A 52 -10.17 -3.31 16.46
CA LEU A 52 -9.53 -4.62 16.66
C LEU A 52 -8.69 -4.60 17.94
N GLN A 53 -8.81 -5.63 18.76
CA GLN A 53 -8.03 -5.71 20.00
C GLN A 53 -6.57 -6.10 19.72
N PRO A 54 -5.57 -5.51 20.39
CA PRO A 54 -4.20 -5.99 20.30
C PRO A 54 -4.08 -7.43 20.79
N GLY A 55 -3.27 -8.26 20.12
CA GLY A 55 -3.07 -9.64 20.56
C GLY A 55 -2.67 -10.62 19.46
N LYS A 56 -2.79 -11.91 19.81
CA LYS A 56 -2.53 -13.03 18.91
C LYS A 56 -3.85 -13.62 18.45
N TYR A 57 -3.98 -13.83 17.15
CA TYR A 57 -5.17 -14.37 16.53
C TYR A 57 -4.92 -15.77 15.99
N ASP A 58 -5.86 -16.67 16.25
CA ASP A 58 -5.85 -18.06 15.78
C ASP A 58 -6.87 -18.19 14.64
N ILE A 59 -6.41 -18.68 13.48
CA ILE A 59 -7.25 -18.93 12.30
C ILE A 59 -7.50 -20.43 12.21
N LYS A 60 -8.78 -20.81 12.20
CA LYS A 60 -9.21 -22.22 12.29
C LYS A 60 -10.20 -22.53 11.16
N PRO A 61 -10.05 -23.66 10.44
CA PRO A 61 -11.07 -24.10 9.50
C PRO A 61 -12.43 -24.27 10.19
N THR A 62 -13.51 -23.87 9.52
CA THR A 62 -14.88 -24.00 10.07
C THR A 62 -15.35 -25.45 10.05
N SER A 63 -14.91 -26.22 9.06
CA SER A 63 -15.19 -27.64 8.93
C SER A 63 -14.04 -28.47 9.50
N PRO A 64 -14.30 -29.54 10.27
CA PRO A 64 -13.27 -30.51 10.65
C PRO A 64 -12.60 -31.06 9.39
N MET A 65 -11.28 -31.28 9.43
CA MET A 65 -10.61 -32.08 8.40
C MET A 65 -11.34 -33.44 8.32
N VAL A 66 -12.05 -33.69 7.22
CA VAL A 66 -12.51 -35.04 6.92
C VAL A 66 -11.28 -35.80 6.44
N ILE A 67 -10.66 -36.57 7.34
CA ILE A 67 -9.60 -37.51 6.98
C ILE A 67 -10.28 -38.72 6.32
N ASP A 68 -10.80 -38.52 5.12
CA ASP A 68 -10.95 -39.62 4.18
C ASP A 68 -9.72 -39.65 3.29
N MET A 69 -9.22 -40.85 3.03
CA MET A 69 -7.92 -41.16 2.43
C MET A 69 -7.67 -40.50 1.05
N TYR A 70 -8.67 -39.82 0.48
CA TYR A 70 -8.65 -39.18 -0.84
C TYR A 70 -8.91 -37.65 -0.85
N MET A 71 -9.05 -36.96 0.31
CA MET A 71 -9.39 -35.52 0.35
C MET A 71 -8.40 -34.70 1.20
N PHE A 72 -7.15 -34.59 0.76
CA PHE A 72 -6.07 -33.92 1.50
C PHE A 72 -6.12 -32.37 1.49
N GLU A 73 -7.05 -31.76 0.76
CA GLU A 73 -7.11 -30.30 0.54
C GLU A 73 -8.11 -29.56 1.43
N HIS A 74 -9.13 -30.24 1.97
CA HIS A 74 -10.12 -29.62 2.85
C HIS A 74 -9.51 -29.30 4.22
N GLY A 75 -9.52 -28.02 4.60
CA GLY A 75 -9.00 -27.56 5.90
C GLY A 75 -7.52 -27.17 5.94
N ARG A 76 -6.82 -27.07 4.79
CA ARG A 76 -5.51 -26.42 4.74
C ARG A 76 -5.65 -24.90 4.78
N ILE A 77 -4.87 -24.27 5.65
CA ILE A 77 -4.73 -22.81 5.76
C ILE A 77 -3.25 -22.49 5.56
N LEU A 78 -2.97 -21.69 4.53
CA LEU A 78 -1.62 -21.23 4.20
C LEU A 78 -1.59 -19.70 4.24
N ILE A 79 -0.41 -19.15 4.53
CA ILE A 79 -0.15 -17.72 4.33
C ILE A 79 0.48 -17.55 2.95
N THR A 80 0.02 -16.56 2.20
CA THR A 80 0.51 -16.26 0.85
C THR A 80 2.00 -15.93 0.86
N ASN A 81 2.70 -16.42 -0.16
CA ASN A 81 4.07 -16.05 -0.49
C ASN A 81 4.14 -14.98 -1.60
N GLU A 82 3.01 -14.34 -1.93
CA GLU A 82 2.94 -13.26 -2.92
C GLU A 82 3.90 -12.12 -2.60
N TRP A 83 4.69 -11.69 -3.57
CA TRP A 83 5.70 -10.67 -3.34
C TRP A 83 5.07 -9.29 -3.05
N CYS A 84 5.65 -8.58 -2.07
CA CYS A 84 5.38 -7.17 -1.87
C CYS A 84 6.41 -6.38 -2.69
N ILE A 85 5.95 -5.46 -3.55
CA ILE A 85 6.84 -4.61 -4.35
C ILE A 85 7.49 -3.60 -3.40
N THR A 86 8.81 -3.65 -3.29
CA THR A 86 9.61 -2.67 -2.55
C THR A 86 9.47 -1.30 -3.19
N ARG A 87 9.03 -0.31 -2.40
CA ARG A 87 8.99 1.09 -2.81
C ARG A 87 10.26 1.81 -2.35
N VAL A 88 10.78 2.63 -3.26
CA VAL A 88 11.72 3.71 -2.94
C VAL A 88 10.91 4.99 -2.93
N LEU A 89 11.33 5.98 -2.13
CA LEU A 89 10.70 7.30 -2.13
C LEU A 89 10.51 7.77 -3.57
N SER A 90 9.26 8.04 -3.94
CA SER A 90 8.89 8.50 -5.28
C SER A 90 9.24 9.97 -5.44
N HIS A 91 10.50 10.33 -5.20
CA HIS A 91 11.06 11.63 -5.55
C HIS A 91 11.46 11.61 -7.03
N THR A 92 10.56 12.06 -7.88
CA THR A 92 10.85 12.33 -9.27
C THR A 92 11.79 13.53 -9.38
N VAL A 93 13.09 13.25 -9.57
CA VAL A 93 14.14 14.27 -9.83
C VAL A 93 14.12 14.72 -11.32
N SER A 94 13.32 14.07 -12.17
CA SER A 94 13.26 14.36 -13.61
C SER A 94 12.05 15.20 -14.02
N GLY A 95 12.18 16.05 -15.04
CA GLY A 95 11.08 16.85 -15.61
C GLY A 95 10.00 16.04 -16.35
N ARG A 96 10.14 14.72 -16.49
CA ARG A 96 9.18 13.85 -17.19
C ARG A 96 7.82 13.74 -16.49
N ASP A 97 7.73 14.13 -15.23
CA ASP A 97 6.49 14.05 -14.45
C ASP A 97 5.75 15.40 -14.35
N GLU A 98 6.22 16.45 -15.03
CA GLU A 98 5.67 17.80 -14.82
C GLU A 98 4.16 17.84 -15.16
N MET A 99 3.76 17.20 -16.26
CA MET A 99 2.34 17.03 -16.61
C MET A 99 1.56 16.19 -15.59
N PHE A 100 2.17 15.16 -15.03
CA PHE A 100 1.55 14.35 -13.98
C PHE A 100 1.28 15.20 -12.73
N ARG A 101 2.31 15.90 -12.24
CA ARG A 101 2.24 16.78 -11.07
C ARG A 101 1.20 17.87 -11.29
N GLN A 102 1.22 18.53 -12.45
CA GLN A 102 0.26 19.56 -12.80
C GLN A 102 -1.18 19.02 -12.77
N ARG A 103 -1.46 17.92 -13.47
CA ARG A 103 -2.80 17.34 -13.53
C ARG A 103 -3.30 16.84 -12.17
N VAL A 104 -2.43 16.29 -11.33
CA VAL A 104 -2.77 15.89 -9.96
C VAL A 104 -3.10 17.12 -9.10
N ARG A 105 -2.29 18.18 -9.19
CA ARG A 105 -2.50 19.44 -8.46
C ARG A 105 -3.80 20.14 -8.85
N GLU A 106 -4.05 20.27 -10.15
CA GLU A 106 -5.29 20.85 -10.70
C GLU A 106 -6.53 20.07 -10.28
N ARG A 107 -6.42 18.74 -10.21
CA ARG A 107 -7.53 17.87 -9.82
C ARG A 107 -7.82 17.93 -8.32
N ASP A 108 -6.78 17.86 -7.49
CA ASP A 108 -6.95 17.62 -6.05
C ASP A 108 -7.03 18.93 -5.25
N GLY A 109 -6.15 19.91 -5.50
CA GLY A 109 -6.10 21.21 -4.82
C GLY A 109 -5.89 21.18 -3.29
N LYS A 110 -5.83 19.99 -2.69
CA LYS A 110 -5.69 19.72 -1.25
C LYS A 110 -4.93 18.42 -1.05
N CYS A 111 -4.38 18.20 0.13
CA CYS A 111 -3.93 16.88 0.50
C CYS A 111 -5.14 15.95 0.62
N VAL A 112 -5.26 14.93 -0.22
CA VAL A 112 -6.43 14.02 -0.22
C VAL A 112 -6.52 13.14 1.04
N ILE A 113 -5.41 13.00 1.76
CA ILE A 113 -5.29 12.21 2.98
C ILE A 113 -5.75 13.05 4.19
N SER A 114 -5.06 14.16 4.48
CA SER A 114 -5.40 15.04 5.61
C SER A 114 -6.53 16.03 5.32
N GLY A 115 -6.87 16.24 4.05
CA GLY A 115 -7.78 17.25 3.50
C GLY A 115 -7.39 18.70 3.78
N VAL A 116 -6.12 18.95 4.12
CA VAL A 116 -5.55 20.30 4.19
C VAL A 116 -5.53 20.90 2.79
N VAL A 117 -6.23 22.02 2.61
CA VAL A 117 -6.40 22.70 1.32
C VAL A 117 -5.18 23.57 1.02
N ASN A 118 -4.70 23.54 -0.23
CA ASN A 118 -3.74 24.55 -0.68
C ASN A 118 -4.51 25.84 -1.00
N HIS A 119 -4.28 26.90 -0.22
CA HIS A 119 -5.04 28.13 -0.34
C HIS A 119 -4.90 28.75 -1.74
N THR A 120 -5.99 29.30 -2.30
CA THR A 120 -6.03 29.88 -3.65
C THR A 120 -4.88 30.86 -3.91
N ARG A 121 -4.53 31.70 -2.93
CA ARG A 121 -3.38 32.62 -3.05
C ARG A 121 -2.05 31.91 -3.32
N LEU A 122 -1.81 30.76 -2.71
CA LEU A 122 -0.60 29.96 -2.92
C LEU A 122 -0.66 29.25 -4.28
N VAL A 123 -1.83 28.71 -4.63
CA VAL A 123 -2.08 28.09 -5.94
C VAL A 123 -1.83 29.07 -7.09
N ASP A 124 -2.35 30.31 -6.99
CA ASP A 124 -2.15 31.38 -7.99
C ASP A 124 -0.68 31.80 -8.10
N GLN A 125 0.11 31.62 -7.04
CA GLN A 125 1.56 31.86 -7.01
C GLN A 125 2.37 30.65 -7.49
N GLY A 126 1.72 29.53 -7.82
CA GLY A 126 2.38 28.26 -8.13
C GLY A 126 3.09 27.63 -6.93
N ASP A 127 2.78 28.03 -5.70
CA ASP A 127 3.40 27.51 -4.50
C ASP A 127 2.75 26.18 -4.09
N TRP A 128 3.50 25.10 -4.33
CA TRP A 128 3.18 23.73 -3.94
C TRP A 128 4.24 23.14 -3.02
N SER A 129 5.05 23.97 -2.36
CA SER A 129 6.24 23.55 -1.60
C SER A 129 5.96 22.51 -0.51
N SER A 130 4.75 22.51 0.06
CA SER A 130 4.33 21.56 1.10
C SER A 130 3.59 20.32 0.56
N TYR A 131 3.42 20.21 -0.76
CA TYR A 131 2.61 19.18 -1.40
C TYR A 131 3.39 18.40 -2.46
N HIS A 132 3.26 17.07 -2.41
CA HIS A 132 3.78 16.15 -3.42
C HIS A 132 2.64 15.46 -4.17
N ALA A 133 2.80 15.31 -5.48
CA ALA A 133 1.99 14.38 -6.26
C ALA A 133 2.63 13.00 -6.11
N ALA A 134 1.94 12.09 -5.44
CA ALA A 134 2.42 10.77 -5.07
C ALA A 134 1.82 9.70 -6.00
N HIS A 135 2.64 8.86 -6.61
CA HIS A 135 2.15 7.73 -7.40
C HIS A 135 1.64 6.59 -6.52
N ILE A 136 0.44 6.08 -6.81
CA ILE A 136 -0.18 4.94 -6.13
C ILE A 136 0.39 3.61 -6.60
N PHE A 137 0.83 3.52 -7.84
CA PHE A 137 1.67 2.47 -8.38
C PHE A 137 3.05 3.06 -8.67
N PRO A 138 4.15 2.57 -8.08
CA PRO A 138 5.44 3.24 -8.17
C PRO A 138 5.99 3.15 -9.60
N LEU A 139 6.76 4.16 -10.00
CA LEU A 139 7.45 4.16 -11.30
C LEU A 139 8.38 2.96 -11.47
N SER A 140 9.04 2.52 -10.38
CA SER A 140 9.90 1.33 -10.40
C SER A 140 9.16 0.02 -10.70
N GLY A 141 7.82 0.02 -10.59
CA GLY A 141 6.97 -1.12 -10.87
C GLY A 141 6.26 -1.06 -12.23
N GLU A 142 6.68 -0.17 -13.15
CA GLU A 142 5.98 0.04 -14.42
C GLU A 142 5.87 -1.24 -15.28
N GLU A 143 6.94 -2.04 -15.37
CA GLU A 143 6.89 -3.31 -16.11
C GLU A 143 5.82 -4.24 -15.53
N TRP A 144 5.76 -4.36 -14.20
CA TRP A 144 4.75 -5.16 -13.52
C TRP A 144 3.34 -4.61 -13.74
N PHE A 145 3.19 -3.28 -13.70
CA PHE A 145 1.94 -2.57 -13.96
C PHE A 145 1.39 -2.90 -15.35
N ILE A 146 2.25 -2.96 -16.38
CA ILE A 146 1.88 -3.35 -17.74
C ILE A 146 1.58 -4.85 -17.81
N ALA A 147 2.49 -5.70 -17.32
CA ALA A 147 2.39 -7.15 -17.41
C ALA A 147 1.13 -7.72 -16.74
N ASN A 148 0.66 -7.09 -15.66
CA ASN A 148 -0.56 -7.47 -14.95
C ASN A 148 -1.81 -6.74 -15.46
N GLY A 149 -1.65 -5.91 -16.50
CA GLY A 149 -2.72 -5.23 -17.20
C GLY A 149 -3.35 -4.09 -16.41
N PHE A 150 -2.65 -3.48 -15.46
CA PHE A 150 -3.18 -2.31 -14.74
C PHE A 150 -3.33 -1.08 -15.64
N SER A 151 -2.49 -0.98 -16.68
CA SER A 151 -2.58 0.04 -17.72
C SER A 151 -4.00 0.15 -18.33
N ARG A 152 -4.74 -0.95 -18.46
CA ARG A 152 -6.10 -0.96 -19.04
C ARG A 152 -7.11 -0.13 -18.26
N TRP A 153 -6.87 0.11 -16.97
CA TRP A 153 -7.74 0.90 -16.11
C TRP A 153 -7.51 2.39 -16.27
N ILE A 154 -6.39 2.82 -16.88
CA ILE A 154 -6.12 4.22 -17.15
C ILE A 154 -6.87 4.65 -18.41
N THR A 155 -7.77 5.63 -18.27
CA THR A 155 -8.65 6.06 -19.36
C THR A 155 -8.22 7.35 -20.05
N ASN A 156 -7.24 8.06 -19.50
CA ASN A 156 -6.74 9.33 -20.02
C ASN A 156 -5.32 9.19 -20.60
N ARG A 157 -5.03 8.02 -21.20
CA ARG A 157 -3.77 7.77 -21.92
C ARG A 157 -3.72 8.56 -23.22
N ALA A 158 -2.54 9.09 -23.55
CA ALA A 158 -2.29 9.92 -24.72
C ALA A 158 -1.77 9.15 -25.94
N GLY A 159 -2.34 7.98 -26.24
CA GLY A 159 -1.95 7.12 -27.36
C GLY A 159 -1.58 5.70 -26.93
N GLU A 160 -1.08 4.89 -27.87
CA GLU A 160 -0.71 3.49 -27.62
C GLU A 160 0.61 3.35 -26.85
N ASP A 161 1.53 4.32 -26.99
CA ASP A 161 2.83 4.33 -26.30
C ASP A 161 2.74 4.85 -24.85
N ASP A 162 1.62 5.48 -24.47
CA ASP A 162 1.40 5.93 -23.10
C ASP A 162 0.94 4.75 -22.24
N THR A 163 1.85 4.24 -21.42
CA THR A 163 1.56 3.16 -20.48
C THR A 163 0.50 3.56 -19.46
N GLY A 164 0.32 4.86 -19.20
CA GLY A 164 -0.56 5.40 -18.18
C GLY A 164 0.07 5.47 -16.79
N ILE A 165 1.35 5.10 -16.61
CA ILE A 165 2.02 5.15 -15.30
C ILE A 165 2.05 6.59 -14.75
N ASN A 166 2.23 7.58 -15.62
CA ASN A 166 2.23 9.02 -15.31
C ASN A 166 0.84 9.66 -15.45
N SER A 167 -0.22 8.87 -15.45
CA SER A 167 -1.57 9.42 -15.39
C SER A 167 -1.86 9.99 -14.01
N CYS A 168 -2.57 11.12 -13.94
CA CYS A 168 -3.11 11.61 -12.67
C CYS A 168 -4.07 10.59 -12.01
N GLN A 169 -4.64 9.65 -12.76
CA GLN A 169 -5.45 8.55 -12.22
C GLN A 169 -4.63 7.53 -11.40
N ASN A 170 -3.30 7.54 -11.53
CA ASN A 170 -2.33 6.84 -10.70
C ASN A 170 -1.69 7.74 -9.63
N GLY A 171 -2.19 8.96 -9.43
CA GLY A 171 -1.60 9.94 -8.53
C GLY A 171 -2.55 10.45 -7.46
N LEU A 172 -2.01 10.85 -6.32
CA LEU A 172 -2.72 11.54 -5.23
C LEU A 172 -1.89 12.75 -4.78
N LEU A 173 -2.54 13.89 -4.55
CA LEU A 173 -1.87 15.03 -3.92
C LEU A 173 -1.82 14.82 -2.40
N MET A 174 -0.63 14.83 -1.83
CA MET A 174 -0.41 14.63 -0.40
C MET A 174 0.51 15.70 0.18
N LEU A 175 0.42 15.94 1.49
CA LEU A 175 1.48 16.65 2.19
C LEU A 175 2.78 15.84 2.06
N SER A 176 3.92 16.53 1.97
CA SER A 176 5.23 15.87 1.80
C SER A 176 5.49 14.79 2.85
N THR A 177 5.17 15.07 4.12
CA THR A 177 5.31 14.12 5.23
C THR A 177 4.40 12.89 5.14
N LEU A 178 3.24 13.02 4.48
CA LEU A 178 2.30 11.91 4.25
C LEU A 178 2.69 11.08 3.03
N HIS A 179 3.34 11.68 2.04
CA HIS A 179 3.89 10.96 0.88
C HIS A 179 4.91 9.90 1.34
N GLU A 180 5.85 10.26 2.20
CA GLU A 180 6.85 9.33 2.76
C GLU A 180 6.20 8.15 3.50
N LYS A 181 5.11 8.41 4.25
CA LYS A 181 4.36 7.36 4.94
C LYS A 181 3.57 6.47 3.97
N SER A 182 3.05 7.03 2.88
CA SER A 182 2.39 6.26 1.83
C SER A 182 3.39 5.33 1.12
N ASP A 183 4.58 5.83 0.79
CA ASP A 183 5.61 5.02 0.14
C ASP A 183 6.12 3.89 1.03
N ASN A 184 6.23 4.15 2.33
CA ASN A 184 6.53 3.13 3.34
C ASN A 184 5.31 2.27 3.72
N VAL A 185 4.21 2.36 2.96
CA VAL A 185 2.96 1.61 3.17
C VAL A 185 2.48 1.60 4.62
N SER A 186 2.73 2.70 5.35
CA SER A 186 2.32 2.87 6.76
C SER A 186 0.82 3.07 6.88
N PHE A 187 0.17 3.51 5.79
CA PHE A 187 -1.27 3.56 5.66
C PHE A 187 -1.68 3.23 4.22
N SER A 188 -2.96 2.93 4.01
CA SER A 188 -3.54 2.82 2.68
C SER A 188 -5.02 3.20 2.68
N ILE A 189 -5.56 3.48 1.50
CA ILE A 189 -7.00 3.71 1.29
C ILE A 189 -7.63 2.40 0.85
N ASN A 190 -8.69 1.95 1.53
CA ASN A 190 -9.49 0.81 1.09
C ASN A 190 -10.69 1.27 0.25
N PRO A 191 -10.66 1.15 -1.09
CA PRO A 191 -11.78 1.57 -1.94
C PRO A 191 -13.04 0.73 -1.71
N ASP A 192 -12.91 -0.49 -1.18
CA ASP A 192 -14.02 -1.42 -0.91
C ASP A 192 -14.68 -1.19 0.46
N ASP A 193 -14.15 -0.26 1.26
CA ASP A 193 -14.67 0.09 2.59
C ASP A 193 -14.89 1.60 2.69
N SER A 194 -15.73 2.13 1.79
CA SER A 194 -16.07 3.56 1.71
C SER A 194 -14.87 4.50 1.58
N TYR A 195 -13.76 4.04 0.98
CA TYR A 195 -12.49 4.78 0.89
C TYR A 195 -11.89 5.13 2.25
N ARG A 196 -12.13 4.28 3.26
CA ARG A 196 -11.54 4.43 4.59
C ARG A 196 -10.03 4.35 4.52
N ILE A 197 -9.38 5.26 5.24
CA ILE A 197 -7.93 5.24 5.43
C ILE A 197 -7.62 4.30 6.60
N VAL A 198 -6.74 3.35 6.33
CA VAL A 198 -6.32 2.32 7.28
C VAL A 198 -4.85 2.54 7.58
N THR A 199 -4.54 2.79 8.86
CA THR A 199 -3.16 2.93 9.34
C THR A 199 -2.69 1.62 9.94
N PHE A 200 -1.50 1.16 9.52
CA PHE A 200 -0.88 -0.10 9.95
C PHE A 200 0.23 0.12 10.99
N THR A 201 0.65 1.38 11.16
CA THR A 201 1.62 1.84 12.16
C THR A 201 1.01 2.99 12.98
N ASP A 202 1.76 3.57 13.92
CA ASP A 202 1.28 4.67 14.75
C ASP A 202 0.69 5.82 13.92
N ASP A 203 -0.61 6.10 14.12
CA ASP A 203 -1.32 7.16 13.41
C ASP A 203 -1.03 8.51 14.04
N ILE A 204 0.13 9.07 13.71
CA ILE A 204 0.56 10.39 14.15
C ILE A 204 -0.18 11.54 13.45
N PHE A 205 -1.02 11.25 12.43
CA PHE A 205 -1.68 12.27 11.62
C PHE A 205 -3.21 12.29 11.78
N ASN A 206 -3.76 11.36 12.58
CA ASN A 206 -5.19 11.21 12.88
C ASN A 206 -6.06 11.25 11.62
N VAL A 207 -5.69 10.43 10.64
CA VAL A 207 -6.26 10.51 9.30
C VAL A 207 -7.55 9.71 9.23
N ASP A 208 -8.67 10.34 9.61
CA ASP A 208 -10.01 9.77 9.47
C ASP A 208 -10.81 10.55 8.42
N ARG A 209 -10.60 10.24 7.13
CA ARG A 209 -11.28 10.92 6.02
C ARG A 209 -11.64 9.93 4.91
N ASN A 210 -12.75 10.20 4.22
CA ASN A 210 -13.15 9.50 3.00
C ASN A 210 -12.26 9.96 1.84
N GLY A 211 -11.59 9.00 1.18
CA GLY A 211 -10.76 9.24 0.00
C GLY A 211 -11.53 9.78 -1.21
N GLU A 212 -10.79 10.42 -2.12
CA GLU A 212 -11.30 11.05 -3.35
C GLU A 212 -11.56 9.98 -4.44
N ARG A 213 -12.74 10.01 -5.08
CA ARG A 213 -13.19 9.02 -6.10
C ARG A 213 -12.56 9.18 -7.48
N SER A 214 -11.56 10.05 -7.62
CA SER A 214 -11.00 10.46 -8.91
C SER A 214 -9.79 9.62 -9.36
N VAL A 215 -9.32 8.75 -8.47
CA VAL A 215 -8.29 7.74 -8.70
C VAL A 215 -8.93 6.40 -9.09
N ARG A 216 -8.19 5.54 -9.78
CA ARG A 216 -8.65 4.18 -10.07
C ARG A 216 -8.66 3.30 -8.83
N ASP A 217 -9.83 2.77 -8.50
CA ASP A 217 -10.02 1.83 -7.39
C ASP A 217 -9.11 0.62 -7.50
N GLU A 218 -8.79 0.16 -8.72
CA GLU A 218 -7.89 -0.96 -8.93
C GLU A 218 -6.46 -0.68 -8.44
N LEU A 219 -6.01 0.57 -8.54
CA LEU A 219 -4.69 0.98 -8.04
C LEU A 219 -4.71 1.15 -6.54
N LEU A 220 -5.79 1.72 -5.98
CA LEU A 220 -5.96 1.80 -4.52
C LEU A 220 -6.03 0.40 -3.89
N ARG A 221 -6.78 -0.53 -4.52
CA ARG A 221 -6.90 -1.92 -4.08
C ARG A 221 -5.55 -2.64 -4.15
N TRP A 222 -4.76 -2.38 -5.21
CA TRP A 222 -3.40 -2.87 -5.29
C TRP A 222 -2.52 -2.33 -4.15
N HIS A 223 -2.54 -1.02 -3.91
CA HIS A 223 -1.74 -0.39 -2.86
C HIS A 223 -2.14 -0.90 -1.46
N PHE A 224 -3.45 -1.05 -1.22
CA PHE A 224 -3.97 -1.68 0.00
C PHE A 224 -3.47 -3.11 0.16
N ARG A 225 -3.46 -3.90 -0.91
CA ARG A 225 -2.87 -5.25 -0.91
C ARG A 225 -1.40 -5.23 -0.51
N GLN A 226 -0.61 -4.30 -1.06
CA GLN A 226 0.80 -4.14 -0.68
C GLN A 226 0.96 -3.77 0.79
N ALA A 227 0.16 -2.84 1.32
CA ALA A 227 0.21 -2.46 2.73
C ALA A 227 -0.13 -3.63 3.66
N VAL A 228 -1.10 -4.46 3.30
CA VAL A 228 -1.43 -5.69 4.05
C VAL A 228 -0.27 -6.68 4.00
N LEU A 229 0.28 -6.96 2.80
CA LEU A 229 1.41 -7.89 2.65
C LEU A 229 2.63 -7.41 3.45
N ALA A 230 2.92 -6.11 3.40
CA ALA A 230 4.07 -5.52 4.06
C ALA A 230 3.94 -5.51 5.58
N ASN A 231 2.77 -5.17 6.13
CA ASN A 231 2.67 -4.94 7.57
C ASN A 231 2.18 -6.17 8.35
N MET A 232 1.43 -7.07 7.71
CA MET A 232 0.74 -8.15 8.43
C MET A 232 1.29 -9.55 8.13
N ARG A 233 2.18 -9.69 7.13
CA ARG A 233 2.81 -10.97 6.85
C ARG A 233 4.03 -11.19 7.75
N GLY A 234 4.00 -12.26 8.55
CA GLY A 234 5.13 -12.61 9.42
C GLY A 234 5.37 -11.54 10.50
N LEU A 235 6.56 -10.96 10.52
CA LEU A 235 6.92 -9.84 11.41
C LEU A 235 6.74 -8.46 10.74
N GLY A 236 6.28 -8.43 9.48
CA GLY A 236 6.31 -7.25 8.63
C GLY A 236 7.60 -7.14 7.80
N GLU A 237 7.53 -6.44 6.68
CA GLU A 237 8.66 -6.06 5.83
C GLU A 237 9.44 -4.90 6.50
N PRO A 238 10.77 -4.80 6.30
CA PRO A 238 11.57 -3.72 6.85
C PRO A 238 11.19 -2.36 6.27
N ILE A 239 11.18 -1.32 7.11
CA ILE A 239 11.06 0.08 6.68
C ILE A 239 12.45 0.58 6.25
N PHE A 240 12.52 1.32 5.16
CA PHE A 240 13.78 1.85 4.63
C PHE A 240 13.91 3.36 4.90
N GLU A 241 15.04 3.76 5.50
CA GLU A 241 15.42 5.17 5.65
C GLU A 241 15.87 5.73 4.30
N THR A 242 15.22 6.78 3.82
CA THR A 242 15.45 7.33 2.48
C THR A 242 16.21 8.66 2.49
N ASP A 243 16.49 9.22 3.66
CA ASP A 243 17.30 10.42 3.82
C ASP A 243 18.80 10.06 3.73
N PHE A 244 19.34 10.12 2.52
CA PHE A 244 20.77 9.95 2.27
C PHE A 244 21.45 11.32 2.20
N PRO A 245 22.30 11.68 3.19
CA PRO A 245 22.98 12.97 3.18
C PRO A 245 23.81 13.17 1.91
N SER A 246 23.85 14.40 1.40
CA SER A 246 24.68 14.72 0.24
C SER A 246 26.16 14.40 0.51
N GLY A 247 26.75 13.53 -0.32
CA GLY A 247 28.13 13.05 -0.16
C GLY A 247 28.28 11.76 0.66
N SER A 248 27.19 11.15 1.14
CA SER A 248 27.22 9.84 1.78
C SER A 248 27.40 8.72 0.76
N ASP A 249 27.93 7.57 1.21
CA ASP A 249 28.01 6.36 0.41
C ASP A 249 26.66 5.63 0.44
N MET A 250 25.71 6.18 -0.31
CA MET A 250 24.36 5.63 -0.44
C MET A 250 24.37 4.14 -0.86
N VAL A 251 25.31 3.73 -1.72
CA VAL A 251 25.41 2.33 -2.16
C VAL A 251 25.87 1.46 -1.00
N GLY A 252 26.89 1.89 -0.26
CA GLY A 252 27.34 1.21 0.96
C GLY A 252 26.22 1.11 2.01
N GLU A 253 25.46 2.18 2.22
CA GLU A 253 24.33 2.20 3.14
C GLU A 253 23.23 1.21 2.72
N ILE A 254 22.84 1.19 1.44
CA ILE A 254 21.86 0.22 0.91
C ILE A 254 22.37 -1.22 1.08
N LEU A 255 23.63 -1.49 0.74
CA LEU A 255 24.22 -2.83 0.84
C LEU A 255 24.35 -3.33 2.28
N SER A 256 24.47 -2.41 3.24
CA SER A 256 24.50 -2.72 4.66
C SER A 256 23.11 -2.94 5.28
N GLY A 257 22.05 -2.55 4.57
CA GLY A 257 20.67 -2.63 5.04
C GLY A 257 19.98 -3.97 4.76
N PRO A 258 18.82 -4.23 5.38
CA PRO A 258 18.02 -5.42 5.10
C PRO A 258 17.52 -5.40 3.65
N GLU A 259 17.31 -6.58 3.03
CA GLU A 259 16.78 -6.72 1.66
C GLU A 259 17.55 -5.88 0.61
N ALA A 260 18.86 -5.72 0.80
CA ALA A 260 19.73 -4.84 0.01
C ALA A 260 19.58 -4.97 -1.51
N VAL A 261 19.44 -6.19 -2.03
CA VAL A 261 19.28 -6.46 -3.47
C VAL A 261 17.98 -5.84 -4.00
N LYS A 262 16.85 -6.12 -3.35
CA LYS A 262 15.54 -5.57 -3.75
C LYS A 262 15.53 -4.04 -3.66
N ARG A 263 16.14 -3.50 -2.60
CA ARG A 263 16.25 -2.06 -2.42
C ARG A 263 17.11 -1.41 -3.50
N MET A 264 18.24 -2.02 -3.84
CA MET A 264 19.11 -1.55 -4.93
C MET A 264 18.39 -1.58 -6.28
N GLU A 265 17.65 -2.66 -6.58
CA GLU A 265 16.86 -2.76 -7.81
C GLU A 265 15.82 -1.65 -7.89
N ALA A 266 15.03 -1.44 -6.84
CA ALA A 266 14.03 -0.38 -6.81
C ALA A 266 14.63 1.03 -6.97
N GLU A 267 15.79 1.30 -6.37
CA GLU A 267 16.52 2.57 -6.50
C GLU A 267 17.02 2.77 -7.94
N LEU A 268 17.59 1.73 -8.55
CA LEU A 268 18.06 1.76 -9.92
C LEU A 268 16.90 2.01 -10.90
N PHE A 269 15.78 1.30 -10.77
CA PHE A 269 14.62 1.50 -11.64
C PHE A 269 14.04 2.90 -11.49
N SER A 270 13.90 3.40 -10.26
CA SER A 270 13.39 4.76 -10.02
C SER A 270 14.28 5.82 -10.69
N ARG A 271 15.60 5.71 -10.52
CA ARG A 271 16.58 6.67 -11.08
C ARG A 271 16.73 6.54 -12.58
N LEU A 272 16.75 5.32 -13.12
CA LEU A 272 16.90 5.07 -14.56
C LEU A 272 15.63 5.42 -15.34
N ASN A 273 14.44 5.26 -14.77
CA ASN A 273 13.21 5.78 -15.38
C ASN A 273 13.24 7.31 -15.49
N GLY A 274 13.92 7.99 -14.55
CA GLY A 274 14.24 9.41 -14.66
C GLY A 274 15.34 9.77 -15.68
N LEU A 275 16.09 8.78 -16.18
CA LEU A 275 17.28 8.96 -17.04
C LEU A 275 17.16 8.36 -18.44
N SER A 276 16.08 7.67 -18.81
CA SER A 276 15.93 7.20 -20.20
C SER A 276 16.08 8.43 -21.13
N LEU A 277 17.05 8.36 -22.03
CA LEU A 277 17.52 9.49 -22.83
C LEU A 277 16.75 9.56 -24.15
N ALA A 278 16.52 10.82 -24.57
CA ALA A 278 16.33 11.32 -25.93
C ALA A 278 15.19 10.70 -26.77
#